data_AF-A0A959ENK1-F1
#
_entry.id   AF-A0A959ENK1-F1
#
_cell.length_a   1.000
_cell.length_b   1.000
_cell.length_c   1.000
_cell.angle_alpha   90.00
_cell.angle_beta   90.00
_cell.angle_gamma   90.00
#
_symmetry.space_group_name_H-M   'P 1'
#
loop_
_entity.id
_entity.type
_entity.pdbx_description
1 polymer ?
#
loop_
_entity_poly.entity_id
_entity_poly.type
_entity_poly.pdbx_seq_one_letter_code
_entity_poly.pdbx_strand_id
1 'polypeptide(L)'
;HERAVIIGSDCPQLQASIVEEAFARLEEFPVVLGPAQDGGYYLLGLHRPEPSLFHDISWSTESVLEQTLQRVAALGQEAFLLPRLSDIDRAADWERYGWELG
;
A
#
# COMPACT_ATOMS: atom_id res chain seq x y z
N HIS A 1 -17.07 11.12 7.40
CA HIS A 1 -16.29 9.89 7.64
C HIS A 1 -14.91 10.32 8.09
N GLU A 2 -14.41 9.84 9.25
CA GLU A 2 -13.10 10.28 9.77
C GLU A 2 -11.93 9.48 9.20
N ARG A 3 -12.16 8.19 8.87
CA ARG A 3 -11.13 7.25 8.40
C ARG A 3 -11.28 6.96 6.91
N ALA A 4 -10.16 6.84 6.21
CA ALA A 4 -10.14 6.53 4.78
C ALA A 4 -9.07 5.47 4.49
N VAL A 5 -9.36 4.59 3.53
CA VAL A 5 -8.40 3.63 2.98
C VAL A 5 -8.34 3.82 1.48
N ILE A 6 -7.13 3.89 0.95
CA ILE A 6 -6.83 3.93 -0.48
C ILE A 6 -6.15 2.61 -0.84
N ILE A 7 -6.60 1.99 -1.92
CA ILE A 7 -6.05 0.73 -2.43
C ILE A 7 -5.57 0.92 -3.87
N GLY A 8 -4.44 0.31 -4.20
CA GLY A 8 -4.01 0.11 -5.58
C GLY A 8 -4.96 -0.84 -6.29
N SER A 9 -5.26 -0.57 -7.56
CA SER A 9 -6.14 -1.42 -8.38
C SER A 9 -5.44 -2.64 -8.97
N ASP A 10 -4.12 -2.73 -8.79
CA ASP A 10 -3.15 -3.63 -9.42
C ASP A 10 -2.65 -4.75 -8.48
N CYS A 11 -3.41 -5.06 -7.43
CA CYS A 11 -3.09 -6.15 -6.50
C CYS A 11 -4.18 -7.24 -6.52
N PRO A 12 -4.07 -8.27 -7.39
CA PRO A 12 -5.05 -9.36 -7.48
C PRO A 12 -5.16 -10.21 -6.21
N GLN A 13 -4.11 -10.17 -5.38
CA GLN A 13 -4.04 -10.88 -4.12
C GLN A 13 -4.78 -10.16 -2.98
N LEU A 14 -5.25 -8.92 -3.21
CA LEU A 14 -6.00 -8.15 -2.23
C LEU A 14 -7.34 -8.82 -1.95
N GLN A 15 -7.55 -9.22 -0.70
CA GLN A 15 -8.79 -9.81 -0.21
C GLN A 15 -9.58 -8.80 0.63
N ALA A 16 -10.90 -8.96 0.67
CA ALA A 16 -11.77 -8.13 1.52
C ALA A 16 -11.34 -8.15 3.00
N SER A 17 -10.85 -9.30 3.49
CA SER A 17 -10.32 -9.47 4.85
C SER A 17 -9.16 -8.52 5.18
N ILE A 18 -8.31 -8.18 4.20
CA ILE A 18 -7.20 -7.25 4.38
C ILE A 18 -7.72 -5.82 4.55
N VAL A 19 -8.77 -5.46 3.81
CA VAL A 19 -9.41 -4.14 3.93
C VAL A 19 -10.14 -4.03 5.26
N GLU A 20 -10.83 -5.09 5.69
CA GLU A 20 -11.47 -5.17 7.00
C GLU A 20 -10.45 -5.05 8.14
N GLU A 21 -9.32 -5.77 8.04
CA GLU A 21 -8.22 -5.65 8.98
C GLU A 21 -7.64 -4.23 8.98
N ALA A 22 -7.49 -3.60 7.82
CA ALA A 22 -7.02 -2.22 7.74
C ALA A 22 -7.93 -1.27 8.53
N PHE A 23 -9.25 -1.38 8.37
CA PHE A 23 -10.20 -0.56 9.13
C PHE A 23 -10.19 -0.85 10.63
N ALA A 24 -10.06 -2.12 11.02
CA ALA A 24 -9.94 -2.49 12.43
C ALA A 24 -8.67 -1.91 13.05
N ARG A 25 -7.53 -1.98 12.35
CA ARG A 25 -6.26 -1.42 12.81
C ARG A 25 -6.25 0.10 12.85
N LEU A 26 -7.02 0.76 12.00
CA LEU A 26 -7.23 2.20 12.08
C LEU A 26 -7.99 2.63 13.35
N GLU A 27 -8.51 1.73 14.19
CA GLU A 27 -9.02 2.11 15.51
C GLU A 27 -7.90 2.37 16.52
N GLU A 28 -6.74 1.73 16.33
CA GLU A 28 -5.61 1.76 17.26
C GLU A 28 -4.45 2.62 16.71
N PHE A 29 -4.28 2.64 15.38
CA PHE A 29 -3.16 3.28 14.71
C PHE A 29 -3.60 4.46 13.83
N PRO A 30 -2.86 5.57 13.83
CA PRO A 30 -3.16 6.70 12.95
C PRO A 30 -2.93 6.37 11.46
N VAL A 31 -2.03 5.43 11.18
CA VAL A 31 -1.64 5.02 9.82
C VAL A 31 -1.59 3.50 9.71
N VAL A 32 -2.11 2.95 8.61
CA VAL A 32 -2.00 1.52 8.25
C VAL A 32 -1.44 1.43 6.84
N LEU A 33 -0.45 0.57 6.62
CA LEU A 33 0.19 0.37 5.31
C LEU A 33 0.16 -1.11 4.94
N GLY A 34 -0.17 -1.40 3.67
CA GLY A 34 -0.02 -2.73 3.07
C GLY A 34 1.18 -2.77 2.13
N PRO A 35 2.34 -3.30 2.55
CA PRO A 35 3.55 -3.31 1.73
C PRO A 35 3.39 -4.12 0.44
N ALA A 36 3.86 -3.59 -0.68
CA ALA A 36 3.98 -4.30 -1.95
C ALA A 36 5.40 -4.88 -2.12
N GLN A 37 5.62 -5.83 -3.02
CA GLN A 37 6.94 -6.47 -3.18
C GLN A 37 7.94 -5.59 -3.93
N ASP A 38 7.44 -4.71 -4.80
CA ASP A 38 8.20 -3.67 -5.50
C ASP A 38 8.78 -2.57 -4.59
N GLY A 39 8.49 -2.57 -3.29
CA GLY A 39 8.95 -1.56 -2.32
C GLY A 39 7.98 -0.39 -2.11
N GLY A 40 6.85 -0.37 -2.82
CA GLY A 40 5.72 0.49 -2.55
C GLY A 40 4.75 -0.08 -1.51
N TYR A 41 3.48 0.32 -1.61
CA TYR A 41 2.38 -0.24 -0.85
C TYR A 41 1.11 -0.30 -1.71
N TYR A 42 0.39 -1.43 -1.61
CA TYR A 42 -0.90 -1.63 -2.27
C TYR A 42 -2.06 -1.00 -1.47
N LEU A 43 -1.84 -0.62 -0.21
CA LEU A 43 -2.85 -0.06 0.67
C LEU A 43 -2.26 1.03 1.58
N LEU A 44 -2.96 2.16 1.68
CA LEU A 44 -2.72 3.20 2.67
C LEU A 44 -4.05 3.53 3.39
N GLY A 45 -4.06 3.34 4.71
CA GLY A 45 -5.14 3.73 5.60
C GLY A 45 -4.73 4.89 6.49
N LEU A 46 -5.64 5.85 6.68
CA LEU A 46 -5.45 7.00 7.57
C LEU A 46 -6.65 7.15 8.51
N HIS A 47 -6.37 7.34 9.80
CA HIS A 47 -7.42 7.54 10.80
C HIS A 47 -8.04 8.94 10.68
N ARG A 48 -7.24 9.92 10.25
CA ARG A 48 -7.62 11.30 9.92
C ARG A 48 -6.80 11.76 8.71
N PRO A 49 -7.30 12.70 7.89
CA PRO A 49 -6.51 13.27 6.81
C PRO A 49 -5.19 13.86 7.35
N GLU A 50 -4.07 13.39 6.81
CA GLU A 50 -2.74 13.89 7.14
C GLU A 50 -1.99 14.25 5.84
N PRO A 51 -2.23 15.46 5.29
CA PRO A 51 -1.64 15.88 4.01
C PRO A 51 -0.11 15.87 4.01
N SER A 52 0.51 16.09 5.17
CA SER A 52 1.97 16.15 5.31
C SER A 52 2.67 14.84 4.94
N LEU A 53 1.99 13.70 5.06
CA LEU A 53 2.51 12.41 4.63
C LEU A 53 2.75 12.37 3.12
N PHE A 54 2.01 13.15 2.33
CA PHE A 54 2.07 13.11 0.86
C PHE A 54 3.01 14.15 0.25
N HIS A 55 3.59 15.04 1.06
CA HIS A 55 4.49 16.08 0.57
C HIS A 55 5.88 15.51 0.30
N ASP A 56 6.45 15.83 -0.88
CA ASP A 56 7.78 15.43 -1.33
C ASP A 56 8.03 13.91 -1.35
N ILE A 57 6.99 13.10 -1.57
CA ILE A 57 7.17 11.67 -1.82
C ILE A 57 7.66 11.49 -3.27
N SER A 58 8.78 10.79 -3.43
CA SER A 58 9.21 10.28 -4.73
C SER A 58 8.38 9.06 -5.11
N TRP A 59 7.16 9.32 -5.59
CA TRP A 59 6.20 8.30 -6.05
C TRP A 59 6.84 7.39 -7.12
N SER A 60 6.44 6.12 -7.17
CA SER A 60 6.95 5.10 -8.13
C SER A 60 8.42 4.71 -7.95
N THR A 61 8.90 4.65 -6.71
CA THR A 61 10.21 4.05 -6.39
C THR A 61 10.07 2.99 -5.31
N GLU A 62 11.00 2.03 -5.26
CA GLU A 62 11.06 0.97 -4.23
C GLU A 62 11.22 1.53 -2.80
N SER A 63 11.39 2.84 -2.66
CA SER A 63 11.62 3.55 -1.40
C SER A 63 10.39 4.26 -0.85
N VAL A 64 9.24 4.23 -1.54
CA VAL A 64 8.03 4.96 -1.12
C VAL A 64 7.52 4.47 0.25
N LEU A 65 7.55 3.17 0.50
CA LEU A 65 7.19 2.60 1.81
C LEU A 65 8.08 3.15 2.93
N GLU A 66 9.40 3.10 2.74
CA GLU A 66 10.37 3.55 3.73
C GLU A 66 10.24 5.06 3.99
N GLN A 67 10.14 5.86 2.94
CA GLN A 67 9.92 7.31 3.03
C GLN A 67 8.63 7.66 3.79
N THR A 68 7.58 6.86 3.62
CA THR A 68 6.31 7.07 4.34
C THR A 68 6.48 6.73 5.81
N LEU A 69 7.12 5.61 6.14
CA LEU A 69 7.40 5.23 7.53
C LEU A 69 8.28 6.26 8.26
N GLN A 70 9.30 6.79 7.60
CA GLN A 70 10.15 7.85 8.15
C GLN A 70 9.35 9.12 8.47
N ARG A 71 8.41 9.51 7.60
CA ARG A 71 7.52 10.65 7.84
C ARG A 71 6.56 10.40 9.01
N VAL A 72 5.95 9.22 9.08
CA VAL A 72 5.09 8.83 10.20
C VAL A 72 5.86 8.92 11.52
N ALA A 73 7.09 8.40 11.56
CA ALA A 73 7.95 8.50 12.73
C ALA A 73 8.34 9.95 13.06
N ALA A 74 8.63 10.78 12.06
CA ALA A 74 8.94 12.21 12.24
C ALA A 74 7.78 13.02 12.82
N LEU A 75 6.53 12.57 12.59
CA LEU A 75 5.32 13.12 13.20
C LEU A 75 5.05 12.58 14.62
N GLY A 76 5.93 11.71 15.14
CA GLY A 76 5.73 11.05 16.44
C GLY A 76 4.57 10.05 16.44
N GLN A 77 4.20 9.55 15.26
CA GLN A 77 3.13 8.58 15.07
C GLN A 77 3.69 7.18 14.81
N GLU A 78 2.84 6.18 14.95
CA GLU A 78 3.14 4.79 14.61
C GLU A 78 2.27 4.32 13.45
N ALA A 79 2.86 3.51 12.55
CA ALA A 79 2.13 2.85 11.48
C ALA A 79 2.01 1.35 11.78
N PHE A 80 0.84 0.79 11.50
CA PHE A 80 0.67 -0.66 11.45
C PHE A 80 0.96 -1.18 10.04
N LEU A 81 1.70 -2.29 9.96
CA LEU A 81 1.99 -2.95 8.68
C LEU A 81 1.13 -4.20 8.53
N LEU A 82 0.29 -4.22 7.49
CA LEU A 82 -0.43 -5.40 7.03
C LEU A 82 0.53 -6.39 6.34
N PRO A 83 0.07 -7.61 6.03
CA PRO A 83 0.86 -8.57 5.27
C PRO A 83 1.35 -7.97 3.94
N ARG A 84 2.61 -8.27 3.60
CA ARG A 84 3.19 -7.92 2.30
C ARG A 84 2.57 -8.77 1.19
N LEU A 85 2.12 -8.13 0.11
CA LEU A 85 1.58 -8.80 -1.07
C LEU A 85 2.47 -8.59 -2.29
N SER A 86 2.33 -9.46 -3.29
CA SER A 86 2.91 -9.27 -4.61
C SER A 86 1.99 -8.39 -5.44
N ASP A 87 2.50 -7.27 -5.92
CA ASP A 87 1.86 -6.31 -6.80
C ASP A 87 2.15 -6.64 -8.27
N ILE A 88 2.02 -7.91 -8.66
CA ILE A 88 2.16 -8.28 -10.07
C ILE A 88 1.01 -9.18 -10.50
N ASP A 89 0.22 -8.60 -11.39
CA ASP A 89 -0.75 -9.22 -12.27
C ASP A 89 -0.11 -10.26 -13.21
N ARG A 90 -0.97 -11.16 -13.66
CA ARG A 90 -0.79 -12.16 -14.74
C ARG A 90 -0.19 -11.61 -16.07
N ALA A 91 0.15 -10.35 -16.19
CA ALA A 91 0.80 -9.78 -17.39
C ALA A 91 2.24 -10.31 -17.57
N ALA A 92 2.96 -10.59 -16.47
CA ALA A 92 4.24 -11.31 -16.54
C ALA A 92 4.09 -12.77 -17.03
N ASP A 93 2.87 -13.33 -17.03
CA ASP A 93 2.58 -14.61 -17.71
C ASP A 93 2.31 -14.43 -19.22
N TRP A 94 2.01 -13.21 -19.69
CA TRP A 94 1.75 -12.94 -21.10
C TRP A 94 3.02 -12.91 -21.96
N GLU A 95 4.19 -12.60 -21.36
CA GLU A 95 5.49 -12.78 -22.02
C GLU A 95 5.98 -14.24 -21.99
N ARG A 96 5.35 -15.11 -21.19
CA ARG A 96 5.76 -16.51 -21.04
C ARG A 96 4.97 -17.48 -21.93
N TYR A 97 3.76 -17.13 -22.36
CA TYR A 97 3.00 -17.87 -23.36
C TYR A 97 3.06 -17.16 -24.71
N GLY A 98 4.07 -17.55 -25.49
CA GLY A 98 4.37 -17.03 -26.81
C GLY A 98 3.16 -16.96 -27.73
N TRP A 99 2.91 -15.76 -28.26
CA TRP A 99 2.14 -15.61 -29.48
C TRP A 99 3.11 -15.80 -30.66
N GLU A 100 3.26 -17.04 -31.13
CA GLU A 100 3.65 -17.23 -32.53
C GLU A 100 2.48 -16.69 -33.36
N LEU A 101 2.71 -15.55 -34.02
CA LEU A 101 1.82 -15.08 -35.08
C LEU A 101 1.89 -16.11 -36.21
N GLY A 102 0.85 -16.94 -36.31
CA GLY A 102 0.54 -17.70 -37.52
C GLY A 102 0.10 -16.78 -38.64
#